data_AF-A0A976A7U9-F1
#
_entry.id   AF-A0A976A7U9-F1
#
_cell.length_a   1.000
_cell.length_b   1.000
_cell.length_c   1.000
_cell.angle_alpha   90.00
_cell.angle_beta   90.00
_cell.angle_gamma   90.00
#
_symmetry.space_group_name_H-M   'P 1'
#
loop_
_entity.id
_entity.type
_entity.pdbx_description
1 polymer ?
#
loop_
_entity_poly.entity_id
_entity_poly.type
_entity_poly.pdbx_seq_one_letter_code
_entity_poly.pdbx_strand_id
1 'polypeptide(L)' 'MAMDRVTEYRGFDIHVDLRIAAKDMFDVWFQIEGPMAPPGVAALGKRIKVFGGPYSSRWAYLVAELAGRAAVDVILGPDE' A
#
# COMPACT_ATOMS: atom_id res chain seq x y z
N MET A 1 -11.45 2.85 14.21
CA MET A 1 -10.34 1.88 14.42
C MET A 1 -9.71 1.63 13.07
N ALA A 2 -8.45 2.00 12.87
CA ALA A 2 -7.70 1.60 11.69
C ALA A 2 -7.30 0.13 11.87
N MET A 3 -7.52 -0.69 10.84
CA MET A 3 -7.15 -2.09 10.85
C MET A 3 -5.88 -2.24 10.01
N ASP A 4 -4.74 -2.19 10.67
CA ASP A 4 -3.45 -2.16 10.00
C ASP A 4 -2.96 -3.58 9.70
N ARG A 5 -2.64 -3.84 8.43
CA ARG A 5 -1.97 -5.07 7.99
C ARG A 5 -0.65 -4.72 7.34
N VAL A 6 0.41 -5.43 7.73
CA VAL A 6 1.73 -5.31 7.12
C VAL A 6 2.02 -6.58 6.33
N THR A 7 2.56 -6.42 5.13
CA THR A 7 3.09 -7.51 4.32
C THR A 7 4.45 -7.12 3.77
N GLU A 8 5.41 -8.03 3.88
CA GLU A 8 6.72 -7.85 3.26
C GLU A 8 6.66 -8.22 1.77
N TYR A 9 7.33 -7.44 0.93
CA TYR A 9 7.55 -7.75 -0.48
C TYR A 9 8.92 -7.21 -0.93
N ARG A 10 9.81 -8.13 -1.37
CA ARG A 10 11.16 -7.81 -1.86
C ARG A 10 11.99 -6.95 -0.88
N GLY A 11 11.85 -7.19 0.42
CA GLY A 11 12.54 -6.43 1.47
C GLY A 11 11.94 -5.06 1.79
N PHE A 12 10.77 -4.73 1.25
CA PHE A 12 9.96 -3.56 1.63
C PHE A 12 8.72 -4.00 2.40
N ASP A 13 8.36 -3.25 3.43
CA ASP A 13 7.12 -3.42 4.17
C ASP A 13 6.01 -2.58 3.52
N ILE A 14 4.89 -3.22 3.22
CA ILE A 14 3.69 -2.58 2.72
C ILE A 14 2.68 -2.55 3.87
N HIS A 15 2.44 -1.35 4.39
CA HIS A 15 1.45 -1.08 5.43
C HIS A 15 0.13 -0.69 4.77
N VAL A 16 -0.96 -1.33 5.18
CA VAL A 16 -2.31 -1.09 4.64
C VAL A 16 -3.20 -0.52 5.75
N ASP A 17 -3.79 0.65 5.53
CA ASP A 17 -4.67 1.38 6.45
C ASP A 17 -6.09 1.44 5.87
N LEU A 18 -7.05 0.82 6.58
CA LEU A 18 -8.46 0.84 6.21
C LEU A 18 -9.20 1.88 7.06
N ARG A 19 -10.00 2.73 6.42
CA ARG A 19 -10.92 3.65 7.10
C ARG A 19 -12.34 3.38 6.67
N ILE A 20 -13.22 3.19 7.66
CA ILE A 20 -14.65 2.99 7.44
C ILE A 20 -15.22 4.22 6.73
N ALA A 21 -15.78 4.00 5.54
CA ALA A 21 -16.52 5.01 4.78
C ALA A 21 -18.04 4.81 4.94
N ALA A 22 -18.49 3.56 4.97
CA ALA A 22 -19.87 3.15 5.27
C ALA A 22 -19.87 1.74 5.88
N LYS A 23 -21.05 1.21 6.24
CA LYS A 23 -21.17 -0.15 6.79
C LYS A 23 -20.49 -1.16 5.86
N ASP A 24 -19.50 -1.87 6.39
CA ASP A 24 -18.70 -2.88 5.69
C ASP A 24 -17.94 -2.38 4.44
N MET A 25 -17.80 -1.06 4.29
CA MET A 25 -17.18 -0.40 3.14
C MET A 25 -16.08 0.56 3.60
N PHE A 26 -14.90 0.45 2.99
CA PHE A 26 -13.67 1.07 3.45
C PHE A 26 -12.99 1.85 2.34
N ASP A 27 -12.60 3.09 2.63
CA ASP A 27 -11.51 3.72 1.91
C ASP A 27 -10.19 3.09 2.37
N VAL A 28 -9.23 2.94 1.47
CA VAL A 28 -7.96 2.28 1.78
C VAL A 28 -6.76 3.10 1.33
N TRP A 29 -5.74 3.06 2.16
CA TRP A 29 -4.43 3.63 1.89
C TRP A 29 -3.36 2.55 2.03
N PHE A 30 -2.25 2.74 1.35
CA PHE A 30 -1.03 1.98 1.61
C PHE A 30 0.17 2.90 1.84
N GLN A 31 1.20 2.39 2.48
CA GLN A 31 2.48 3.05 2.71
C GLN A 31 3.57 2.01 2.53
N ILE A 32 4.66 2.39 1.87
CA ILE A 32 5.82 1.53 1.66
C ILE A 32 6.95 2.02 2.55
N GLU A 33 7.52 1.12 3.35
CA GLU A 33 8.73 1.34 4.13
C GLU A 33 9.80 0.33 3.69
N GLY A 34 11.08 0.68 3.80
CA GLY A 34 12.14 -0.21 3.38
C GLY A 34 13.54 0.37 3.53
N PRO A 35 14.58 -0.46 3.37
CA PRO A 35 15.96 -0.12 3.72
C PRO A 35 16.60 0.90 2.78
N MET A 36 16.01 1.17 1.61
CA MET A 36 16.58 2.05 0.59
C MET A 36 15.52 3.02 0.04
N ALA A 37 15.84 4.31 0.08
CA ALA A 37 15.24 5.29 -0.82
C ALA A 37 16.22 5.54 -1.97
N PRO A 38 16.03 4.94 -3.16
CA PRO A 38 16.80 5.33 -4.32
C PRO A 38 16.65 6.85 -4.51
N PRO A 39 17.75 7.58 -4.80
CA PRO A 39 17.67 9.01 -5.00
C PRO A 39 16.65 9.33 -6.10
N GLY A 40 15.59 10.09 -5.77
CA GLY A 40 14.51 10.45 -6.68
C GLY A 40 13.15 9.80 -6.40
N VAL A 41 13.05 8.83 -5.47
CA VAL A 41 11.78 8.20 -5.10
C VAL A 41 11.10 8.97 -3.96
N ALA A 42 10.26 9.94 -4.29
CA ALA A 42 9.52 10.76 -3.31
C ALA A 42 8.34 10.03 -2.61
N ALA A 43 8.15 8.73 -2.87
CA ALA A 43 6.97 7.97 -2.45
C ALA A 43 7.18 7.10 -1.19
N LEU A 44 8.43 6.83 -0.79
CA LEU A 44 8.72 6.00 0.38
C LEU A 44 8.34 6.74 1.68
N GLY A 45 7.71 6.02 2.61
CA GLY A 45 7.18 6.56 3.87
C GLY A 45 5.93 7.45 3.72
N LYS A 46 5.46 7.72 2.50
CA LYS A 46 4.23 8.49 2.28
C LYS A 46 3.03 7.55 2.22
N ARG A 47 1.97 7.91 2.93
CA ARG A 47 0.68 7.24 2.83
C ARG A 47 -0.05 7.67 1.56
N ILE A 48 -0.42 6.71 0.71
CA ILE A 48 -1.05 6.91 -0.60
C ILE A 48 -2.48 6.35 -0.57
N LYS A 49 -3.47 7.16 -0.98
CA LYS A 49 -4.86 6.70 -1.10
C LYS A 49 -5.01 5.84 -2.35
N VAL A 50 -5.65 4.68 -2.22
CA VAL A 50 -6.05 3.86 -3.37
C VAL A 50 -7.35 4.42 -3.94
N PHE A 51 -7.38 4.70 -5.24
CA PHE A 51 -8.56 5.19 -5.95
C PHE A 51 -9.54 4.07 -6.29
N GLY A 52 -10.82 4.42 -6.47
CA GLY A 52 -11.86 3.48 -6.91
C GLY A 52 -12.69 2.84 -5.79
N GLY A 53 -12.45 3.25 -4.54
CA GLY A 53 -13.24 2.83 -3.38
C GLY A 53 -14.56 3.62 -3.20
N PRO A 54 -15.28 3.36 -2.10
CA PRO A 54 -14.90 2.44 -1.03
C PRO A 54 -15.05 0.97 -1.44
N TYR A 55 -14.29 0.08 -0.79
CA TYR A 55 -14.25 -1.37 -1.05
C TYR A 55 -14.80 -2.16 0.14
N SER A 56 -15.28 -3.38 -0.10
CA SER A 56 -15.46 -4.31 1.03
C SER A 56 -14.11 -4.70 1.64
N SER A 57 -14.07 -5.09 2.92
CA SER A 57 -12.82 -5.31 3.66
C SER A 57 -11.80 -6.21 2.92
N ARG A 58 -12.25 -7.35 2.38
CA ARG A 58 -11.37 -8.28 1.63
C ARG A 58 -10.77 -7.64 0.37
N TRP A 59 -11.56 -6.86 -0.36
CA TRP A 59 -11.09 -6.15 -1.55
C TRP A 59 -10.16 -5.00 -1.18
N ALA A 60 -10.47 -4.26 -0.11
CA ALA A 60 -9.64 -3.17 0.39
C ALA A 60 -8.20 -3.64 0.65
N TYR A 61 -8.05 -4.75 1.38
CA TYR A 61 -6.74 -5.35 1.63
C TYR A 61 -6.04 -5.80 0.36
N LEU A 62 -6.73 -6.53 -0.52
CA LEU A 62 -6.14 -7.07 -1.74
C LEU A 62 -5.64 -5.97 -2.68
N VAL A 63 -6.46 -4.95 -2.95
CA VAL A 63 -6.11 -3.89 -3.89
C VAL A 63 -4.95 -3.04 -3.34
N ALA A 64 -4.95 -2.74 -2.04
CA ALA A 64 -3.86 -1.99 -1.42
C ALA A 64 -2.54 -2.77 -1.41
N GLU A 65 -2.58 -4.07 -1.13
CA GLU A 65 -1.41 -4.93 -1.21
C GLU A 65 -0.85 -5.01 -2.64
N LEU A 66 -1.70 -5.24 -3.65
CA LEU A 66 -1.27 -5.28 -5.05
C LEU A 66 -0.72 -3.93 -5.53
N ALA A 67 -1.35 -2.82 -5.14
CA ALA A 67 -0.85 -1.48 -5.46
C ALA A 67 0.52 -1.21 -4.82
N GLY A 68 0.71 -1.61 -3.56
CA GLY A 68 1.99 -1.52 -2.87
C GLY A 68 3.09 -2.33 -3.56
N ARG A 69 2.82 -3.59 -3.94
CA ARG A 69 3.78 -4.44 -4.64
C ARG A 69 4.17 -3.86 -6.01
N ALA A 70 3.18 -3.41 -6.79
CA ALA A 70 3.44 -2.77 -8.08
C ALA A 70 4.28 -1.48 -7.92
N ALA A 71 4.06 -0.71 -6.86
CA ALA A 71 4.88 0.45 -6.55
C ALA A 71 6.32 0.05 -6.16
N VAL A 72 6.52 -1.03 -5.39
CA VAL A 72 7.86 -1.56 -5.09
C VAL A 72 8.59 -1.99 -6.37
N ASP A 73 7.91 -2.65 -7.30
CA ASP A 73 8.52 -3.05 -8.58
C ASP A 73 8.94 -1.85 -9.42
N VAL A 74 8.17 -0.75 -9.39
CA VAL A 74 8.56 0.52 -10.03
C VAL A 74 9.77 1.15 -9.33
N ILE A 75 9.89 1.03 -8.00
CA ILE A 75 11.02 1.57 -7.21
C ILE A 75 12.31 0.80 -7.52
N LEU A 76 12.24 -0.52 -7.59
CA LEU A 76 13.40 -1.37 -7.85
C LEU A 76 13.81 -1.35 -9.33
N GLY A 77 12.87 -1.10 -10.24
CA GLY A 77 13.11 -1.24 -11.66
C GLY A 77 13.19 -2.71 -12.09
N PRO A 78 13.49 -2.98 -13.37
CA PRO A 78 13.69 -4.34 -13.85
C PRO A 78 14.87 -4.99 -13.11
N ASP A 79 14.72 -6.27 -12.77
CA ASP A 79 15.88 -7.10 -12.41
C ASP A 79 16.77 -7.21 -13.65
N GLU A 80 18.05 -6.86 -13.50
CA GLU A 80 19.06 -6.94 -14.56
C GLU A 80 19.30 -8.39 -15.02
#